data_AF-A0AA37GJJ9-F1
#
_entry.id   AF-A0AA37GJJ9-F1
#
_cell.length_a   1.000
_cell.length_b   1.000
_cell.length_c   1.000
_cell.angle_alpha   90.00
_cell.angle_beta   90.00
_cell.angle_gamma   90.00
#
_symmetry.space_group_name_H-M   'P 1'
#
loop_
_entity.id
_entity.type
_entity.pdbx_description
1 polymer ?
#
loop_
_entity_poly.entity_id
_entity_poly.type
_entity_poly.pdbx_seq_one_letter_code
_entity_poly.pdbx_strand_id
1 'polypeptide(L)' 'MDRDTRIITPREVEGMIADGRTVVILDEMVLRLDGWLDKHPGGKLAIMHMIGRDATDEIKV' A
#
# COMPACT_ATOMS: atom_id res chain seq x y z
N MET A 1 -9.22 -4.07 16.21
CA MET A 1 -7.84 -4.23 15.69
C MET A 1 -7.14 -2.93 15.98
N ASP A 2 -6.10 -2.99 16.80
CA ASP A 2 -5.30 -1.80 17.10
C ASP A 2 -4.43 -1.51 15.88
N ARG A 3 -4.53 -0.28 15.37
CA ARG A 3 -3.66 0.19 14.29
C ARG A 3 -2.30 0.50 14.89
N ASP A 4 -1.24 0.03 14.26
CA ASP A 4 0.12 0.45 14.62
C ASP A 4 0.22 1.96 14.38
N THR A 5 0.64 2.70 15.41
CA THR A 5 0.75 4.17 15.37
C THR A 5 2.18 4.62 15.06
N ARG A 6 3.07 3.69 14.72
CA ARG A 6 4.41 4.01 14.25
C ARG A 6 4.35 4.95 13.04
N ILE A 7 5.03 6.07 13.15
CA ILE A 7 5.26 6.97 12.01
C ILE A 7 6.24 6.32 11.05
N ILE A 8 5.85 6.25 9.78
CA ILE A 8 6.67 5.76 8.67
C ILE A 8 6.99 6.95 7.77
N THR A 9 8.28 7.17 7.51
CA THR A 9 8.75 8.23 6.64
C THR A 9 8.66 7.84 5.15
N PRO A 10 8.62 8.81 4.22
CA PRO A 10 8.66 8.51 2.78
C PRO A 10 9.86 7.65 2.38
N ARG A 11 11.04 7.90 2.98
CA ARG A 11 12.24 7.11 2.72
C ARG A 11 12.13 5.65 3.18
N GLU A 12 11.40 5.39 4.27
CA GLU A 12 11.10 4.02 4.67
C GLU A 12 10.17 3.34 3.67
N VAL A 13 9.17 4.05 3.14
CA VAL A 13 8.30 3.54 2.06
C VAL A 13 9.11 3.23 0.80
N GLU A 14 10.00 4.13 0.38
CA GLU A 14 10.92 3.91 -0.75
C GLU A 14 11.79 2.66 -0.54
N GLY A 15 12.33 2.47 0.67
CA GLY A 15 13.09 1.27 1.03
C GLY A 15 12.26 -0.01 0.90
N MET A 16 11.01 0.02 1.39
CA MET A 16 10.10 -1.12 1.24
C MET A 16 9.84 -1.45 -0.24
N ILE A 17 9.63 -0.44 -1.08
CA ILE A 17 9.42 -0.64 -2.52
C ILE A 17 10.68 -1.21 -3.18
N ALA A 18 11.86 -0.69 -2.83
CA ALA A 18 13.14 -1.19 -3.31
C ALA A 18 13.38 -2.67 -2.91
N ASP A 19 12.89 -3.08 -1.74
CA ASP A 19 12.89 -4.47 -1.27
C ASP A 19 11.83 -5.35 -1.95
N GLY A 20 11.07 -4.82 -2.92
CA GLY A 20 10.04 -5.54 -3.65
C GLY A 20 8.71 -5.68 -2.91
N ARG A 21 8.48 -4.90 -1.84
CA ARG A 21 7.21 -4.89 -1.12
C ARG A 21 6.14 -4.15 -1.92
N THR A 22 4.94 -4.71 -1.93
CA THR A 22 3.76 -4.05 -2.51
C THR A 22 3.14 -3.19 -1.43
N VAL A 23 3.40 -1.89 -1.47
CA VAL A 23 2.90 -0.92 -0.48
C VAL A 23 2.06 0.18 -1.12
N VAL A 24 0.97 0.58 -0.47
CA VAL A 24 0.13 1.72 -0.86
C VAL A 24 -0.21 2.55 0.38
N ILE A 25 -0.66 3.79 0.19
CA ILE A 25 -1.15 4.64 1.27
C ILE A 25 -2.68 4.67 1.23
N LEU A 26 -3.32 4.51 2.38
CA LEU A 26 -4.78 4.62 2.56
C LEU A 26 -5.04 5.29 3.91
N ASP A 27 -5.79 6.40 3.92
CA ASP A 27 -6.11 7.15 5.14
C ASP A 27 -4.88 7.46 5.99
N GLU A 28 -3.82 7.99 5.35
CA GLU A 28 -2.54 8.31 6.00
C GLU A 28 -1.78 7.10 6.57
N MET A 29 -2.26 5.88 6.33
CA MET A 29 -1.62 4.64 6.76
C MET A 29 -0.87 3.98 5.59
N VAL A 30 0.27 3.36 5.87
CA VAL A 30 1.00 2.53 4.90
C VAL A 30 0.49 1.08 5.01
N LEU A 31 -0.07 0.55 3.91
CA LEU A 31 -0.56 -0.82 3.84
C LEU A 31 0.39 -1.67 3.00
N ARG A 32 0.81 -2.81 3.54
CA ARG A 32 1.56 -3.83 2.81
C ARG A 32 0.62 -4.91 2.30
N LEU A 33 0.58 -5.09 0.98
CA LEU A 33 -0.38 -5.94 0.28
C LEU A 33 0.22 -7.24 -0.27
N ASP A 34 1.47 -7.58 0.06
CA ASP A 34 2.19 -8.76 -0.45
C ASP A 34 1.35 -10.04 -0.46
N GLY A 35 0.62 -10.32 0.63
CA GLY A 35 -0.19 -11.53 0.79
C GLY A 35 -1.61 -11.47 0.21
N TRP A 36 -2.01 -10.31 -0.33
CA TRP A 36 -3.36 -10.07 -0.86
C TRP A 36 -3.37 -9.69 -2.35
N LEU A 37 -2.22 -9.33 -2.92
CA LEU A 37 -2.12 -8.83 -4.29
C LEU A 37 -2.82 -9.72 -5.34
N ASP A 38 -2.64 -11.04 -5.24
CA ASP A 38 -3.24 -12.01 -6.18
C ASP A 38 -4.74 -12.27 -5.92
N LYS A 39 -5.29 -11.73 -4.82
CA LYS A 39 -6.70 -11.85 -4.44
C LYS A 39 -7.51 -10.59 -4.76
N HIS A 40 -6.87 -9.55 -5.30
CA HIS A 40 -7.55 -8.31 -5.63
C HIS A 40 -8.64 -8.56 -6.70
N PRO A 41 -9.93 -8.27 -6.44
CA PRO A 41 -11.00 -8.53 -7.40
C PRO A 41 -10.85 -7.81 -8.75
N GLY A 42 -10.24 -6.61 -8.76
CA GLY A 42 -9.91 -5.87 -9.98
C GLY A 42 -8.62 -6.33 -10.68
N GLY A 43 -7.99 -7.39 -10.19
CA GLY A 43 -6.73 -7.92 -10.69
C GLY A 43 -5.48 -7.18 -10.17
N LYS A 44 -4.33 -7.84 -10.25
CA LYS A 44 -3.04 -7.34 -9.74
C LYS A 44 -2.63 -5.99 -10.35
N LEU A 45 -2.87 -5.78 -11.63
CA LEU A 45 -2.44 -4.59 -12.35
C LEU A 45 -3.00 -3.29 -11.75
N ALA A 46 -4.26 -3.32 -11.30
CA ALA A 46 -4.90 -2.17 -10.66
C ALA A 46 -4.14 -1.70 -9.41
N ILE A 47 -3.65 -2.64 -8.57
CA ILE A 47 -2.84 -2.30 -7.40
C ILE A 47 -1.43 -1.88 -7.80
N MET A 48 -0.84 -2.50 -8.84
CA MET A 48 0.52 -2.16 -9.29
C MET A 48 0.67 -0.69 -9.69
N HIS A 49 -0.38 -0.06 -10.24
CA HIS A 49 -0.38 1.37 -10.56
C HIS A 49 -0.36 2.29 -9.33
N MET A 50 -0.68 1.75 -8.15
CA MET A 50 -0.79 2.49 -6.90
C MET A 50 0.38 2.25 -5.93
N ILE A 51 1.38 1.46 -6.32
CA ILE A 51 2.56 1.20 -5.47
C ILE A 51 3.23 2.53 -5.10
N GLY A 52 3.40 2.76 -3.80
CA GLY A 52 4.00 3.98 -3.23
C GLY A 52 3.12 5.24 -3.31
N ARG A 53 1.85 5.11 -3.73
CA ARG A 53 0.93 6.23 -3.92
C ARG A 53 -0.20 6.20 -2.89
N ASP A 54 -0.83 7.35 -2.69
CA ASP A 54 -2.11 7.45 -1.99
C ASP A 54 -3.23 6.91 -2.87
N ALA A 55 -3.86 5.85 -2.40
CA ALA A 55 -4.96 5.14 -3.05
C ALA A 55 -6.29 5.36 -2.33
N THR A 56 -6.37 6.33 -1.42
CA THR A 56 -7.56 6.59 -0.59
C THR A 56 -8.80 6.80 -1.44
N ASP A 57 -8.72 7.66 -2.46
CA ASP A 57 -9.86 7.96 -3.33
C ASP A 57 -10.31 6.75 -4.15
N GLU A 58 -9.38 5.90 -4.58
CA GLU A 58 -9.68 4.72 -5.40
C GLU A 58 -10.31 3.58 -4.59
N ILE A 59 -10.07 3.56 -3.27
CA ILE A 59 -10.60 2.54 -2.35
C ILE A 59 -11.95 2.95 -1.76
N LYS A 60 -12.17 4.26 -1.53
CA LYS A 60 -13.35 4.78 -0.83
C LYS A 60 -14.49 5.27 -1.74
N VAL A 61 -14.35 5.08 -3.06
CA VAL A 61 -15.36 5.45 -4.04
C VAL A 61 -16.73 4.82 -3.78
#